data_AF-A0A1C5NJH6-F1
#
_entry.id   AF-A0A1C5NJH6-F1
#
_cell.length_a   1.000
_cell.length_b   1.000
_cell.length_c   1.000
_cell.angle_alpha   90.00
_cell.angle_beta   90.00
_cell.angle_gamma   90.00
#
_symmetry.space_group_name_H-M   'P 1'
#
loop_
_entity.id
_entity.type
_entity.pdbx_description
1 polymer ?
#
loop_
_entity_poly.entity_id
_entity_poly.type
_entity_poly.pdbx_seq_one_letter_code
_entity_poly.pdbx_strand_id
1 'polypeptide(L)'
;MGSVKYAILREKYSTIKSLAIVTSDYHVQRGCLLYYSQLLLSAYDAGDNLLDVISNAGYKAGYEGYESISLQTMGLKQIAGIRGGSQQETPELSTLTDIEITGETSYKKGDDLQLSVTGIYTTPDNETYKRDITDEVEIKGYDATQIGKQNIIVTYIENDISLEKEIEVSV
;
A
#
# COMPACT_ATOMS: atom_id res chain seq x y z
N MET A 1 11.58 7.34 -6.71
CA MET A 1 12.65 8.34 -7.01
C MET A 1 12.59 9.40 -5.92
N GLY A 2 13.46 9.28 -4.91
CA GLY A 2 13.38 10.07 -3.68
C GLY A 2 13.51 11.58 -3.93
N SER A 3 12.78 12.38 -3.14
CA SER A 3 12.92 13.84 -3.19
C SER A 3 14.35 14.25 -2.83
N VAL A 4 14.96 15.14 -3.64
CA VAL A 4 16.29 15.72 -3.37
C VAL A 4 16.39 16.29 -1.95
N LYS A 5 15.28 16.84 -1.42
CA LYS A 5 15.22 17.38 -0.05
C LYS A 5 15.26 16.27 1.01
N TYR A 6 14.59 15.14 0.76
CA TYR A 6 14.60 13.99 1.67
C TYR A 6 16.01 13.40 1.79
N ALA A 7 16.66 13.15 0.64
CA ALA A 7 18.03 12.62 0.61
C ALA A 7 19.01 13.50 1.39
N ILE A 8 18.98 14.82 1.20
CA ILE A 8 19.84 15.76 1.95
C ILE A 8 19.61 15.67 3.45
N LEU A 9 18.35 15.62 3.90
CA LEU A 9 18.02 15.56 5.32
C LEU A 9 18.50 14.23 5.94
N ARG A 10 18.35 13.11 5.24
CA ARG A 10 18.79 11.80 5.74
C ARG A 10 20.30 11.63 5.72
N GLU A 11 20.98 12.10 4.68
CA GLU A 11 22.44 11.96 4.54
C GLU A 11 23.21 12.89 5.46
N LYS A 12 22.79 14.16 5.55
CA LYS A 12 23.56 15.20 6.26
C LYS A 12 23.04 15.47 7.67
N TYR A 13 21.79 15.15 7.96
CA TYR A 13 21.11 15.50 9.20
C TYR A 13 20.25 14.35 9.73
N SER A 14 20.80 13.13 9.74
CA SER A 14 20.09 11.88 10.07
C SER A 14 19.37 11.86 11.44
N THR A 15 19.76 12.75 12.36
CA THR A 15 19.11 12.91 13.67
C THR A 15 17.78 13.64 13.63
N ILE A 16 17.46 14.35 12.54
CA ILE A 16 16.18 15.05 12.38
C ILE A 16 15.07 14.01 12.21
N LYS A 17 13.96 14.20 12.94
CA LYS A 17 12.77 13.34 12.90
C LYS A 17 11.51 14.08 12.43
N SER A 18 11.51 15.40 12.49
CA SER A 18 10.36 16.22 12.18
C SER A 18 10.76 17.58 11.62
N LEU A 19 9.84 18.19 10.90
CA LEU A 19 10.01 19.42 10.16
C LEU A 19 8.84 20.37 10.49
N ALA A 20 9.17 21.64 10.68
CA ALA A 20 8.22 22.73 10.54
C ALA A 20 8.48 23.38 9.18
N ILE A 21 7.43 23.60 8.41
CA ILE A 21 7.52 24.24 7.10
C ILE A 21 6.89 25.64 7.13
N VAL A 22 7.26 26.47 6.18
CA VAL A 22 6.66 27.80 5.97
C VAL A 22 6.26 27.88 4.51
N THR A 23 4.97 28.12 4.26
CA THR A 23 4.42 28.29 2.90
C THR A 23 3.70 29.63 2.80
N SER A 24 3.29 30.04 1.60
CA SER A 24 2.29 31.12 1.51
C SER A 24 1.04 30.77 2.31
N ASP A 25 0.39 31.77 2.89
CA ASP A 25 -0.84 31.66 3.68
C ASP A 25 -1.97 30.91 2.96
N TYR A 26 -2.15 31.14 1.66
CA TYR A 26 -3.16 30.43 0.84
C TYR A 26 -2.78 28.97 0.50
N HIS A 27 -1.56 28.54 0.81
CA HIS A 27 -1.04 27.19 0.54
C HIS A 27 -0.82 26.34 1.79
N VAL A 28 -1.22 26.79 3.00
CA VAL A 28 -0.89 26.06 4.23
C VAL A 28 -1.36 24.59 4.18
N GLN A 29 -2.61 24.36 3.75
CA GLN A 29 -3.17 23.01 3.61
C GLN A 29 -2.47 22.20 2.51
N ARG A 30 -2.33 22.78 1.31
CA ARG A 30 -1.63 22.15 0.17
C ARG A 30 -0.20 21.76 0.55
N GLY A 31 0.52 22.65 1.22
CA GLY A 31 1.88 22.44 1.68
C GLY A 31 1.99 21.22 2.56
N CYS A 32 1.20 21.15 3.63
CA CYS A 32 1.16 19.97 4.50
C CYS A 32 0.91 18.69 3.69
N LEU A 33 -0.11 18.70 2.85
CA LEU A 33 -0.52 17.54 2.06
C LEU A 33 0.58 17.03 1.12
N LEU A 34 1.17 17.92 0.33
CA LEU A 34 2.19 17.56 -0.65
C LEU A 34 3.52 17.18 -0.01
N TYR A 35 3.98 17.94 0.99
CA TYR A 35 5.24 17.63 1.66
C TYR A 35 5.15 16.33 2.45
N TYR A 36 4.06 16.11 3.19
CA TYR A 36 3.85 14.85 3.90
C TYR A 36 3.84 13.66 2.93
N SER A 37 3.07 13.75 1.84
CA SER A 37 2.98 12.67 0.85
C SER A 37 4.33 12.35 0.21
N GLN A 38 5.10 13.38 -0.17
CA GLN A 38 6.43 13.17 -0.74
C GLN A 38 7.41 12.55 0.26
N LEU A 39 7.39 12.97 1.52
CA LEU A 39 8.26 12.44 2.58
C LEU A 39 7.90 10.99 2.90
N LEU A 40 6.60 10.67 2.96
CA LEU A 40 6.11 9.32 3.17
C LEU A 40 6.57 8.37 2.06
N LEU A 41 6.35 8.74 0.80
CA LEU A 41 6.79 7.93 -0.34
C LEU A 41 8.32 7.78 -0.38
N SER A 42 9.07 8.85 -0.07
CA SER A 42 10.54 8.78 -0.06
C SER A 42 11.07 7.90 1.08
N ALA A 43 10.41 7.91 2.25
CA ALA A 43 10.77 7.05 3.38
C ALA A 43 10.45 5.58 3.08
N TYR A 44 9.29 5.31 2.48
CA TYR A 44 8.92 3.96 2.03
C TYR A 44 9.91 3.41 1.01
N ASP A 45 10.22 4.17 -0.06
CA ASP A 45 11.22 3.80 -1.09
C ASP A 45 12.60 3.48 -0.47
N ALA A 46 12.95 4.16 0.63
CA ALA A 46 14.24 4.01 1.31
C ALA A 46 14.24 2.93 2.42
N GLY A 47 13.10 2.30 2.73
CA GLY A 47 12.96 1.41 3.88
C GLY A 47 13.22 2.10 5.23
N ASP A 48 12.83 3.37 5.34
CA ASP A 48 13.21 4.27 6.44
C ASP A 48 11.97 4.85 7.15
N ASN A 49 12.18 5.49 8.30
CA ASN A 49 11.13 6.14 9.06
C ASN A 49 10.73 7.49 8.44
N LEU A 50 9.44 7.79 8.48
CA LEU A 50 8.89 9.07 8.04
C LEU A 50 9.54 10.25 8.79
N LEU A 51 9.93 11.28 8.03
CA LEU A 51 10.18 12.62 8.57
C LEU A 51 8.86 13.37 8.69
N ASP A 52 8.41 13.60 9.92
CA ASP A 52 7.07 14.13 10.15
C ASP A 52 6.97 15.64 9.86
N VAL A 53 5.81 16.11 9.40
CA VAL A 53 5.52 17.54 9.24
C VAL A 53 4.65 17.99 10.41
N ILE A 54 5.29 18.55 11.44
CA ILE A 54 4.62 18.87 12.71
C ILE A 54 3.97 20.26 12.74
N SER A 55 4.30 21.12 11.77
CA SER A 55 3.75 22.46 11.67
C SER A 55 3.92 23.04 10.27
N ASN A 56 2.96 23.88 9.85
CA ASN A 56 3.10 24.74 8.69
C ASN A 56 2.61 26.16 9.00
N ALA A 57 3.53 27.13 8.98
CA ALA A 57 3.19 28.54 9.13
C ALA A 57 2.95 29.20 7.76
N GLY A 58 1.87 29.99 7.67
CA GLY A 58 1.56 30.79 6.50
C GLY A 58 2.28 32.14 6.50
N TYR A 59 3.09 32.41 5.48
CA TYR A 59 3.61 33.74 5.19
C TYR A 59 2.59 34.53 4.36
N LYS A 60 2.28 35.76 4.80
CA LYS A 60 1.28 36.61 4.16
C LYS A 60 1.72 36.99 2.74
N ALA A 61 1.03 36.46 1.73
CA ALA A 61 1.40 36.67 0.33
C ALA A 61 0.51 37.69 -0.40
N GLY A 62 -0.53 38.22 0.26
CA GLY A 62 -1.40 39.27 -0.30
C GLY A 62 -2.49 38.75 -1.25
N TYR A 63 -2.79 37.45 -1.22
CA TYR A 63 -3.90 36.84 -1.94
C TYR A 63 -5.06 36.54 -0.99
N GLU A 64 -6.30 36.79 -1.43
CA GLU A 64 -7.51 36.39 -0.71
C GLU A 64 -8.04 35.06 -1.25
N GLY A 65 -8.16 34.07 -0.37
CA GLY A 65 -8.72 32.75 -0.69
C GLY A 65 -7.71 31.61 -0.54
N TYR A 66 -8.23 30.38 -0.44
CA TYR A 66 -7.44 29.15 -0.44
C TYR A 66 -7.39 28.55 -1.84
N GLU A 67 -6.31 27.82 -2.14
CA GLU A 67 -6.25 27.01 -3.36
C GLU A 67 -7.40 25.98 -3.38
N SER A 68 -8.05 25.79 -4.54
CA SER A 68 -9.14 24.83 -4.68
C SER A 68 -8.68 23.40 -4.39
N ILE A 69 -9.61 22.59 -3.85
CA ILE A 69 -9.38 21.15 -3.62
C ILE A 69 -8.94 20.44 -4.91
N SER A 70 -9.48 20.83 -6.07
CA SER A 70 -9.09 20.26 -7.36
C SER A 70 -7.60 20.42 -7.67
N LEU A 71 -7.02 21.59 -7.39
CA LEU A 71 -5.60 21.84 -7.59
C LEU A 71 -4.74 21.07 -6.57
N GLN A 72 -5.20 20.95 -5.32
CA GLN A 72 -4.55 20.12 -4.30
C GLN A 72 -4.49 18.65 -4.73
N THR A 73 -5.63 18.11 -5.19
CA THR A 73 -5.74 16.75 -5.72
C THR A 73 -4.83 16.52 -6.94
N MET A 74 -4.71 17.49 -7.84
CA MET A 74 -3.78 17.38 -8.97
C MET A 74 -2.32 17.32 -8.52
N GLY A 75 -1.93 18.10 -7.50
CA GLY A 75 -0.60 18.02 -6.92
C GLY A 75 -0.31 16.64 -6.32
N LEU A 76 -1.28 16.09 -5.58
CA LEU A 76 -1.17 14.74 -5.01
C LEU A 76 -1.05 13.65 -6.08
N LYS A 77 -1.87 13.71 -7.14
CA LYS A 77 -1.81 12.76 -8.25
C LYS A 77 -0.40 12.72 -8.86
N GLN A 78 0.20 13.88 -9.08
CA GLN A 78 1.57 13.98 -9.60
C GLN A 78 2.59 13.34 -8.65
N ILE A 79 2.50 13.59 -7.35
CA ILE A 79 3.38 12.97 -6.34
C ILE A 79 3.21 11.45 -6.31
N ALA A 80 1.98 10.96 -6.40
CA ALA A 80 1.66 9.54 -6.44
C ALA A 80 2.00 8.87 -7.79
N GLY A 81 2.58 9.59 -8.76
CA GLY A 81 2.90 9.05 -10.07
C GLY A 81 1.68 8.79 -10.96
N ILE A 82 0.48 9.21 -10.56
CA ILE A 82 -0.75 9.11 -11.35
C ILE A 82 -0.67 10.17 -12.46
N ARG A 83 -0.17 9.76 -13.63
CA ARG A 83 -0.06 10.62 -14.81
C ARG A 83 -1.45 10.83 -15.42
N GLY A 84 -1.92 12.08 -15.44
CA GLY A 84 -3.15 12.44 -16.14
C GLY A 84 -3.50 13.92 -16.00
N GLY A 85 -3.59 14.62 -17.13
CA GLY A 85 -4.22 15.94 -17.22
C GLY A 85 -5.75 15.84 -17.13
N SER A 86 -6.45 16.95 -17.37
CA SER A 86 -7.92 17.06 -17.33
C SER A 86 -8.70 16.17 -18.32
N GLN A 87 -8.03 15.33 -19.09
CA GLN A 87 -8.64 14.48 -20.13
C GLN A 87 -8.13 13.02 -20.17
N GLN A 88 -7.43 12.50 -19.14
CA GLN A 88 -6.90 11.14 -19.21
C GLN A 88 -7.70 10.10 -18.40
N GLU A 89 -7.79 8.92 -19.02
CA GLU A 89 -8.45 7.69 -18.65
C GLU A 89 -8.17 7.24 -17.21
N THR A 90 -9.16 6.62 -16.60
CA THR A 90 -9.07 5.99 -15.29
C THR A 90 -7.81 5.13 -15.20
N PRO A 91 -6.98 5.27 -14.16
CA PRO A 91 -5.80 4.41 -14.01
C PRO A 91 -6.25 2.95 -14.07
N GLU A 92 -5.60 2.17 -14.92
CA GLU A 92 -5.85 0.75 -15.02
C GLU A 92 -5.43 0.10 -13.69
N LEU A 93 -6.38 -0.61 -13.08
CA LEU A 93 -6.14 -1.29 -11.81
C LEU A 93 -5.31 -2.55 -12.05
N SER A 94 -4.46 -2.90 -11.08
CA SER A 94 -3.84 -4.22 -11.05
C SER A 94 -4.90 -5.31 -10.94
N THR A 95 -4.71 -6.40 -11.66
CA THR A 95 -5.63 -7.54 -11.65
C THR A 95 -5.08 -8.66 -10.80
N LEU A 96 -5.95 -9.33 -10.03
CA LEU A 96 -5.60 -10.57 -9.33
C LEU A 96 -5.29 -11.65 -10.39
N THR A 97 -4.08 -12.20 -10.35
CA THR A 97 -3.62 -13.20 -11.33
C THR A 97 -3.35 -14.56 -10.72
N ASP A 98 -2.97 -14.62 -9.44
CA ASP A 98 -2.77 -15.89 -8.73
C ASP A 98 -2.96 -15.72 -7.21
N ILE A 99 -3.00 -16.83 -6.48
CA ILE A 99 -2.87 -16.88 -5.02
C ILE A 99 -1.75 -17.86 -4.62
N GLU A 100 -0.98 -17.54 -3.60
CA GLU A 100 0.10 -18.39 -3.08
C GLU A 100 -0.25 -18.84 -1.65
N ILE A 101 -0.27 -20.15 -1.41
CA ILE A 101 -0.55 -20.73 -0.09
C ILE A 101 0.78 -21.12 0.56
N THR A 102 0.98 -20.71 1.79
CA THR A 102 2.16 -21.06 2.61
C THR A 102 1.71 -21.50 4.00
N GLY A 103 2.48 -22.34 4.67
CA GLY A 103 2.15 -22.82 6.02
C GLY A 103 2.59 -24.26 6.25
N GLU A 104 2.14 -24.84 7.36
CA GLU A 104 2.39 -26.23 7.69
C GLU A 104 1.50 -27.17 6.87
N THR A 105 2.03 -28.35 6.53
CA THR A 105 1.29 -29.42 5.84
C THR A 105 1.15 -30.68 6.68
N SER A 106 1.61 -30.64 7.94
CA SER A 106 1.49 -31.73 8.90
C SER A 106 1.10 -31.16 10.25
N TYR A 107 -0.03 -31.63 10.76
CA TYR A 107 -0.69 -31.19 11.97
C TYR A 107 -0.87 -32.38 12.91
N LYS A 108 -1.04 -32.13 14.20
CA LYS A 108 -1.52 -33.16 15.12
C LYS A 108 -3.04 -33.13 15.17
N LYS A 109 -3.62 -34.26 15.55
CA LYS A 109 -5.05 -34.35 15.84
C LYS A 109 -5.48 -33.28 16.85
N GLY A 110 -6.40 -32.43 16.45
CA GLY A 110 -6.95 -31.34 17.24
C GLY A 110 -6.24 -30.00 17.09
N ASP A 111 -5.17 -29.91 16.28
CA ASP A 111 -4.54 -28.62 15.97
C ASP A 111 -5.46 -27.79 15.06
N ASP A 112 -5.37 -26.46 15.19
CA ASP A 112 -6.02 -25.54 14.27
C ASP A 112 -5.19 -25.42 12.98
N LEU A 113 -5.86 -25.27 11.85
CA LEU A 113 -5.19 -25.04 10.57
C LEU A 113 -4.48 -23.68 10.56
N GLN A 114 -3.20 -23.67 10.20
CA GLN A 114 -2.37 -22.45 10.16
C GLN A 114 -1.76 -22.29 8.76
N LEU A 115 -2.56 -21.75 7.84
CA LEU A 115 -2.14 -21.39 6.49
C LEU A 115 -2.18 -19.87 6.31
N SER A 116 -1.23 -19.35 5.56
CA SER A 116 -1.21 -17.96 5.09
C SER A 116 -1.41 -17.93 3.58
N VAL A 117 -2.22 -17.00 3.09
CA VAL A 117 -2.55 -16.87 1.68
C VAL A 117 -2.18 -15.49 1.18
N THR A 118 -1.39 -15.45 0.10
CA THR A 118 -0.93 -14.21 -0.53
C THR A 118 -1.55 -14.08 -1.92
N GLY A 119 -2.30 -13.01 -2.16
CA GLY A 119 -2.78 -12.66 -3.48
C GLY A 119 -1.65 -12.06 -4.33
N ILE A 120 -1.57 -12.48 -5.58
CA ILE A 120 -0.61 -12.01 -6.58
C ILE A 120 -1.37 -11.14 -7.57
N TYR A 121 -0.93 -9.89 -7.71
CA TYR A 121 -1.58 -8.88 -8.55
C TYR A 121 -0.61 -8.41 -9.63
N THR A 122 -1.08 -8.31 -10.86
CA THR A 122 -0.26 -7.87 -12.00
C THR A 122 -0.78 -6.54 -12.54
N THR A 123 0.11 -5.58 -12.74
CA THR A 123 -0.22 -4.31 -13.40
C THR A 123 -0.23 -4.46 -14.92
N PRO A 124 -0.81 -3.51 -15.67
CA PRO A 124 -0.72 -3.48 -17.14
C PRO A 124 0.72 -3.49 -17.67
N ASP A 125 1.65 -2.93 -16.91
CA ASP A 125 3.08 -2.90 -17.22
C ASP A 125 3.80 -4.23 -16.84
N ASN A 126 3.05 -5.26 -16.46
CA ASN A 126 3.51 -6.59 -16.01
C ASN A 126 4.37 -6.57 -14.73
N GLU A 127 4.21 -5.55 -13.89
CA GLU A 127 4.79 -5.56 -12.54
C GLU A 127 3.89 -6.36 -11.60
N THR A 128 4.50 -7.12 -10.69
CA THR A 128 3.78 -7.97 -9.75
C THR A 128 3.85 -7.43 -8.34
N TYR A 129 2.69 -7.39 -7.68
CA TYR A 129 2.51 -6.96 -6.30
C TYR A 129 1.87 -8.09 -5.49
N LYS A 130 2.24 -8.17 -4.21
CA LYS A 130 1.74 -9.19 -3.28
C LYS A 130 0.91 -8.53 -2.18
N ARG A 131 -0.22 -9.13 -1.82
CA ARG A 131 -1.07 -8.71 -0.69
C ARG A 131 -1.37 -9.92 0.19
N ASP A 132 -1.24 -9.77 1.49
CA ASP A 132 -1.78 -10.76 2.43
C ASP A 132 -3.31 -10.72 2.36
N ILE A 133 -3.92 -11.87 2.08
CA ILE A 133 -5.36 -12.06 1.97
C ILE A 133 -5.84 -13.20 2.88
N THR A 134 -5.03 -13.61 3.86
CA THR A 134 -5.30 -14.77 4.72
C THR A 134 -6.67 -14.70 5.40
N ASP A 135 -7.08 -13.51 5.86
CA ASP A 135 -8.37 -13.31 6.53
C ASP A 135 -9.56 -13.12 5.57
N GLU A 136 -9.29 -13.07 4.25
CA GLU A 136 -10.29 -12.78 3.21
C GLU A 136 -10.64 -14.00 2.35
N VAL A 137 -9.92 -15.11 2.51
CA VAL A 137 -10.16 -16.35 1.77
C VAL A 137 -11.18 -17.25 2.44
N GLU A 138 -11.86 -18.05 1.64
CA GLU A 138 -12.67 -19.18 2.13
C GLU A 138 -11.82 -20.44 2.11
N ILE A 139 -11.70 -21.13 3.25
CA ILE A 139 -10.96 -22.38 3.39
C ILE A 139 -11.93 -23.52 3.72
N LYS A 140 -11.91 -24.59 2.93
CA LYS A 140 -12.77 -25.77 3.06
C LYS A 140 -11.96 -27.07 3.06
N GLY A 141 -12.51 -28.10 3.69
CA GLY A 141 -11.97 -29.48 3.60
C GLY A 141 -11.03 -29.89 4.73
N TYR A 142 -10.77 -29.04 5.72
CA TYR A 142 -9.98 -29.39 6.90
C TYR A 142 -10.87 -29.87 8.07
N ASP A 143 -10.55 -31.02 8.63
CA ASP A 143 -11.12 -31.58 9.86
C ASP A 143 -9.99 -32.01 10.80
N ALA A 144 -9.77 -31.24 11.87
CA ALA A 144 -8.73 -31.50 12.86
C ALA A 144 -8.86 -32.86 13.58
N THR A 145 -10.02 -33.53 13.49
CA THR A 145 -10.29 -34.80 14.18
C THR A 145 -10.02 -36.03 13.31
N GLN A 146 -9.95 -35.86 12.00
CA GLN A 146 -9.77 -36.93 11.02
C GLN A 146 -8.29 -37.11 10.68
N ILE A 147 -7.68 -38.19 11.18
CA ILE A 147 -6.28 -38.53 10.89
C ILE A 147 -6.13 -38.94 9.42
N GLY A 148 -5.01 -38.53 8.81
CA GLY A 148 -4.63 -38.89 7.45
C GLY A 148 -4.51 -37.67 6.53
N LYS A 149 -4.36 -37.95 5.24
CA LYS A 149 -4.28 -36.92 4.20
C LYS A 149 -5.64 -36.28 3.96
N GLN A 150 -5.67 -34.96 3.89
CA GLN A 150 -6.84 -34.16 3.61
C GLN A 150 -6.52 -33.17 2.50
N ASN A 151 -7.45 -33.00 1.57
CA ASN A 151 -7.31 -32.01 0.50
C ASN A 151 -8.09 -30.76 0.91
N ILE A 152 -7.38 -29.65 1.10
CA ILE A 152 -7.95 -28.36 1.48
C ILE A 152 -8.13 -27.53 0.23
N ILE A 153 -9.30 -26.92 0.09
CA ILE A 153 -9.63 -25.99 -0.98
C ILE A 153 -9.61 -24.57 -0.41
N VAL A 154 -8.82 -23.70 -1.03
CA VAL A 154 -8.74 -22.28 -0.73
C VAL A 154 -9.31 -21.50 -1.91
N THR A 155 -10.33 -20.70 -1.64
CA THR A 155 -11.02 -19.90 -2.67
C THR A 155 -10.91 -18.41 -2.32
N TYR A 156 -10.59 -17.59 -3.32
CA TYR A 156 -10.57 -16.14 -3.21
C TYR A 156 -11.32 -15.50 -4.38
N ILE A 157 -12.19 -14.53 -4.08
CA ILE A 157 -12.99 -13.82 -5.09
C ILE A 157 -12.78 -12.32 -4.92
N GLU A 158 -12.33 -11.67 -5.98
CA GLU A 158 -12.15 -10.21 -6.02
C GLU A 158 -12.46 -9.69 -7.42
N ASN A 159 -13.28 -8.64 -7.53
CA ASN A 159 -13.59 -7.96 -8.79
C ASN A 159 -13.97 -8.92 -9.94
N ASP A 160 -14.91 -9.84 -9.66
CA ASP A 160 -15.40 -10.89 -10.58
C ASP A 160 -14.35 -11.95 -11.00
N ILE A 161 -13.14 -11.90 -10.45
CA ILE A 161 -12.11 -12.93 -10.61
C ILE A 161 -12.25 -13.91 -9.44
N SER A 162 -12.39 -15.20 -9.75
CA SER A 162 -12.43 -16.28 -8.76
C SER A 162 -11.22 -17.18 -8.97
N LEU A 163 -10.38 -17.31 -7.94
CA LEU A 163 -9.25 -18.22 -7.92
C LEU A 163 -9.48 -19.31 -6.87
N GLU A 164 -9.10 -20.53 -7.23
CA GLU A 164 -9.19 -21.70 -6.36
C GLU A 164 -7.86 -22.44 -6.42
N LYS A 165 -7.33 -22.80 -5.25
CA LYS A 165 -6.15 -23.67 -5.13
C LYS A 165 -6.39 -24.75 -4.11
N GLU A 166 -5.80 -25.90 -4.40
CA GLU A 166 -5.80 -27.06 -3.53
C GLU A 166 -4.44 -27.22 -2.85
N ILE A 167 -4.46 -27.63 -1.58
CA ILE A 167 -3.27 -28.02 -0.83
C ILE A 167 -3.56 -29.29 -0.03
N GLU A 168 -2.68 -30.27 -0.15
CA GLU A 168 -2.74 -31.48 0.67
C GLU A 168 -2.08 -31.23 2.02
N VAL A 169 -2.80 -31.52 3.10
CA VAL A 169 -2.25 -31.55 4.46
C VAL A 169 -2.44 -32.92 5.07
N SER A 170 -1.76 -33.18 6.19
CA SER A 170 -1.88 -34.39 6.98
C SER A 170 -2.17 -34.08 8.44
N VAL A 171 -3.09 -34.81 9.05
CA VAL A 171 -3.42 -34.78 10.50
C VAL A 171 -3.07 -36.11 11.15
#